data_AF-A0A388QFI1-F1
#
_entry.id   AF-A0A388QFI1-F1
#
_cell.length_a   1.000
_cell.length_b   1.000
_cell.length_c   1.000
_cell.angle_alpha   90.00
_cell.angle_beta   90.00
_cell.angle_gamma   90.00
#
_symmetry.space_group_name_H-M   'P 1'
#
loop_
_entity.id
_entity.type
_entity.pdbx_description
1 polymer ?
#
loop_
_entity_poly.entity_id
_entity_poly.type
_entity_poly.pdbx_seq_one_letter_code
_entity_poly.pdbx_strand_id
1 'polypeptide(L)' 'MDLQYVLDGAFLSLGLHAVKAAAFNEVHRSNMSKLGADGKPLRRESDGKVLKGPNFFQPNLQQFIE' A
#
# COMPACT_ATOMS: atom_id res chain seq x y z
N MET A 1 10.81 15.71 -0.01
CA MET A 1 12.03 14.87 -0.08
C MET A 1 12.47 14.46 1.32
N ASP A 2 12.52 15.38 2.27
CA ASP A 2 13.00 15.14 3.65
C ASP A 2 12.25 14.04 4.39
N LEU A 3 10.91 14.00 4.32
CA LEU A 3 10.14 12.92 4.94
C LEU A 3 10.50 11.55 4.36
N GLN A 4 10.69 11.46 3.04
CA GLN A 4 11.11 10.21 2.40
C GLN A 4 12.52 9.80 2.88
N TYR A 5 13.42 10.77 3.06
CA TYR A 5 14.76 10.50 3.58
C TYR A 5 14.74 9.91 4.99
N VAL A 6 13.90 10.46 5.88
CA VAL A 6 13.72 9.94 7.25
C VAL A 6 13.11 8.53 7.22
N LEU A 7 12.09 8.31 6.40
CA LEU A 7 11.45 6.98 6.25
C LEU A 7 12.45 5.95 5.71
N ASP A 8 13.28 6.33 4.74
CA ASP A 8 14.30 5.47 4.16
C ASP A 8 15.38 5.12 5.18
N GLY A 9 15.77 6.09 6.01
CA GLY A 9 16.59 5.86 7.19
C GLY A 9 15.95 4.85 8.16
N ALA A 10 14.64 4.92 8.39
CA ALA A 10 13.94 3.94 9.23
C ALA A 10 13.94 2.52 8.63
N PHE A 11 13.70 2.38 7.32
CA PHE A 11 13.82 1.08 6.63
C PHE A 11 15.23 0.50 6.76
N LEU A 12 16.26 1.34 6.67
CA LEU A 12 17.65 0.90 6.85
C LEU A 12 17.91 0.47 8.31
N SER A 13 17.57 1.31 9.28
CA SER A 13 17.79 1.05 10.71
C SER A 13 17.05 -0.19 11.22
N LEU A 14 15.90 -0.54 10.63
CA LEU A 14 15.14 -1.75 10.96
C LEU A 14 15.57 -3.00 10.15
N GLY A 15 16.57 -2.89 9.27
CA GLY A 15 17.00 -4.00 8.41
C GLY A 15 16.04 -4.35 7.27
N LEU A 16 15.00 -3.55 7.04
CA LEU A 16 13.94 -3.79 6.04
C LEU A 16 14.24 -3.19 4.66
N HIS A 17 15.37 -2.52 4.48
CA HIS A 17 15.75 -1.85 3.23
C HIS A 17 15.74 -2.78 2.01
N ALA A 18 16.14 -4.05 2.17
CA ALA A 18 16.14 -5.04 1.09
C ALA A 18 14.73 -5.37 0.56
N VAL A 19 13.72 -5.27 1.42
CA VAL A 19 12.33 -5.63 1.08
C VAL A 19 11.43 -4.43 0.84
N LYS A 20 11.89 -3.20 1.13
CA LYS A 20 11.11 -1.96 1.02
C LYS A 20 10.36 -1.84 -0.31
N ALA A 21 11.05 -2.03 -1.43
CA ALA A 21 10.45 -1.88 -2.76
C ALA A 21 9.36 -2.92 -3.02
N ALA A 22 9.62 -4.19 -2.67
CA ALA A 22 8.67 -5.27 -2.84
C ALA A 22 7.42 -5.10 -1.94
N ALA A 23 7.63 -4.73 -0.68
CA ALA A 23 6.55 -4.43 0.26
C ALA A 23 5.70 -3.22 -0.19
N PHE A 24 6.34 -2.16 -0.69
CA PHE A 24 5.62 -1.00 -1.23
C PHE A 24 4.77 -1.38 -2.45
N ASN A 25 5.32 -2.19 -3.36
CA ASN A 25 4.60 -2.68 -4.53
C ASN A 25 3.40 -3.56 -4.13
N GLU A 26 3.52 -4.38 -3.09
CA GLU A 26 2.40 -5.18 -2.58
C GLU A 26 1.28 -4.30 -2.00
N VAL A 27 1.62 -3.27 -1.24
CA VAL A 27 0.64 -2.28 -0.75
C VAL A 27 -0.02 -1.57 -1.93
N HIS A 28 0.75 -1.17 -2.95
CA HIS A 28 0.22 -0.55 -4.16
C HIS A 28 -0.74 -1.49 -4.90
N ARG A 29 -0.36 -2.76 -5.10
CA ARG A 29 -1.18 -3.81 -5.73
C ARG A 29 -2.52 -3.97 -5.01
N SER A 30 -2.50 -4.06 -3.68
CA SER A 30 -3.71 -4.08 -2.83
C SER A 30 -4.52 -2.79 -2.96
N ASN A 31 -3.90 -1.62 -3.02
CA ASN A 31 -4.62 -0.36 -3.19
C ASN A 31 -5.35 -0.29 -4.54
N MET A 32 -4.73 -0.77 -5.62
CA MET A 32 -5.35 -0.83 -6.94
C MET A 32 -6.51 -1.84 -7.01
N SER A 33 -6.50 -2.87 -6.16
CA SER A 33 -7.63 -3.81 -6.05
C SER A 33 -8.92 -3.20 -5.47
N LYS A 34 -8.82 -2.00 -4.87
CA LYS A 34 -9.99 -1.27 -4.32
C LYS A 34 -10.84 -0.61 -5.40
N LEU A 35 -10.35 -0.51 -6.63
CA LEU A 35 -11.06 0.13 -7.73
C LEU A 35 -12.33 -0.66 -8.10
N GLY A 36 -13.33 0.05 -8.60
CA GLY A 36 -14.54 -0.52 -9.17
C GLY A 36 -14.25 -1.25 -10.49
N ALA A 37 -15.27 -1.91 -11.04
CA ALA A 37 -15.17 -2.63 -12.31
C ALA A 37 -14.82 -1.71 -13.50
N ASP A 38 -15.04 -0.40 -13.35
CA ASP A 38 -14.69 0.64 -14.32
C ASP A 38 -13.28 1.22 -14.12
N GLY A 39 -12.50 0.68 -13.18
CA GLY A 39 -11.17 1.16 -12.84
C GLY A 39 -11.17 2.46 -12.03
N LYS A 40 -12.31 2.92 -11.51
CA LYS A 40 -12.40 4.15 -10.71
C LYS A 40 -12.48 3.88 -9.21
N PRO A 41 -11.98 4.78 -8.35
CA PRO A 41 -12.15 4.64 -6.90
C PRO A 41 -13.62 4.73 -6.50
N LEU A 42 -14.10 3.73 -5.74
CA LEU A 42 -15.39 3.84 -5.06
C LEU A 42 -15.23 4.75 -3.85
N ARG A 43 -16.02 5.81 -3.76
CA ARG A 43 -15.94 6.79 -2.66
C ARG A 43 -17.24 6.85 -1.88
N ARG A 44 -17.14 7.02 -0.57
CA ARG A 44 -18.28 7.37 0.28
C ARG A 44 -18.54 8.87 0.17
N GLU A 45 -19.77 9.26 -0.13
CA GLU A 45 -20.13 10.66 -0.38
C GLU A 45 -19.96 11.55 0.86
N SER A 46 -20.14 11.00 2.07
CA SER A 46 -20.08 11.76 3.31
C SER A 46 -18.69 12.26 3.70
N ASP A 47 -17.63 11.51 3.36
CA ASP A 47 -16.25 11.77 3.83
C ASP A 47 -15.18 11.63 2.72
N GLY A 48 -15.57 11.27 1.49
CA GLY A 48 -14.66 11.05 0.37
C GLY A 48 -13.78 9.80 0.50
N LYS A 49 -14.00 8.96 1.54
CA LYS A 49 -13.20 7.78 1.83
C LYS A 49 -13.30 6.77 0.69
N VAL A 50 -12.14 6.30 0.22
CA VAL A 50 -12.08 5.21 -0.75
C VAL A 50 -12.53 3.91 -0.08
N LEU A 51 -13.56 3.30 -0.63
CA LEU A 51 -14.14 2.03 -0.20
C LEU A 51 -13.41 0.87 -0.86
N LYS A 52 -13.58 -0.32 -0.29
CA LYS A 52 -13.04 -1.56 -0.84
C LYS A 52 -13.93 -2.01 -2.00
N GLY A 53 -13.36 -2.08 -3.19
CA GLY A 53 -14.00 -2.64 -4.38
C GLY A 53 -14.27 -4.15 -4.26
N PRO A 54 -15.03 -4.72 -5.21
CA PRO A 54 -15.44 -6.13 -5.18
C PRO A 54 -14.25 -7.09 -5.27
N ASN A 55 -13.13 -6.65 -5.87
CA ASN A 55 -11.91 -7.44 -6.05
C ASN A 55 -10.85 -7.16 -4.97
N PHE A 56 -11.22 -6.49 -3.88
CA PHE A 56 -10.27 -6.12 -2.85
C PHE A 56 -9.62 -7.33 -2.19
N PHE A 57 -8.30 -7.30 -2.08
CA PHE A 57 -7.53 -8.19 -1.21
C PHE A 57 -6.65 -7.37 -0.26
N GLN A 58 -6.37 -7.92 0.92
CA GLN A 58 -5.44 -7.31 1.87
C GLN A 58 -3.99 -7.53 1.40
N PRO A 59 -3.08 -6.56 1.60
CA PRO A 59 -1.68 -6.76 1.24
C PRO A 59 -1.08 -7.83 2.15
N ASN A 60 -0.39 -8.81 1.57
CA ASN A 60 0.31 -9.82 2.34
C ASN A 60 1.75 -9.35 2.60
N LEU A 61 2.01 -8.68 3.73
CA LEU A 61 3.38 -8.24 4.07
C LEU A 61 4.21 -9.31 4.78
N GLN A 62 3.57 -10.34 5.33
CA GLN A 62 4.26 -11.46 5.99
C GLN A 62 5.16 -12.23 5.02
N GLN A 63 4.88 -12.19 3.71
CA GLN A 63 5.75 -12.82 2.72
C GLN A 63 7.15 -12.17 2.59
N PHE A 64 7.37 -11.00 3.21
CA PHE A 64 8.64 -10.26 3.13
C PHE A 64 9.39 -10.18 4.46
N ILE A 65 8.83 -10.74 5.54
CA ILE A 65 9.37 -10.65 6.89
C ILE A 65 9.33 -12.06 7.47
N GLU A 66 10.45 -12.52 8.00
CA GLU A 66 10.55 -13.80 8.73
C GLU A 66 9.88 -13.73 10.10
#